data_AF-X1V1M6-F1
#
_entry.id   AF-X1V1M6-F1
#
_cell.length_a   1.000
_cell.length_b   1.000
_cell.length_c   1.000
_cell.angle_alpha   90.00
_cell.angle_beta   90.00
_cell.angle_gamma   90.00
#
_symmetry.space_group_name_H-M   'P 1'
#
loop_
_entity.id
_entity.type
_entity.pdbx_description
1 polymer ?
#
loop_
_entity_poly.entity_id
_entity_poly.type
_entity_poly.pdbx_seq_one_letter_code
_entity_poly.pdbx_strand_id
1 'polypeptide(L)'
;GESGSYTVVLKIDGVKEAEETVTIAAGESQEVSFSATKEEAGDYTVAVDGWSGSFTVVAPEEEEVPTKPGVNWPVLGGVIGGVIVVALLIYFLVFRRRAY
;
A
#
# COMPACT_ATOMS: atom_id res chain seq x y z
N GLY A 1 14.66 12.26 -47.96
CA GLY A 1 13.50 11.71 -47.24
C GLY A 1 12.69 12.86 -46.69
N GLU A 2 11.47 12.59 -46.24
CA GLU A 2 10.58 13.55 -45.58
C GLU A 2 10.36 13.11 -44.12
N SER A 3 9.98 14.04 -43.25
CA SER A 3 9.61 13.72 -41.86
C SER A 3 8.32 12.89 -41.82
N GLY A 4 8.22 11.93 -40.90
CA GLY A 4 7.02 11.12 -40.70
C GLY A 4 6.63 11.03 -39.23
N SER A 5 5.34 10.84 -38.96
CA SER A 5 4.83 10.62 -37.61
C SER A 5 4.46 9.15 -37.40
N TYR A 6 4.76 8.62 -36.22
CA TYR A 6 4.45 7.25 -35.82
C TYR A 6 3.91 7.23 -34.39
N THR A 7 2.89 6.40 -34.14
CA THR A 7 2.30 6.23 -32.81
C THR A 7 2.71 4.87 -32.25
N VAL A 8 3.51 4.89 -31.20
CA VAL A 8 3.93 3.71 -30.44
C VAL A 8 2.89 3.44 -29.35
N VAL A 9 2.43 2.19 -29.22
CA VAL A 9 1.42 1.82 -28.22
C VAL A 9 1.98 0.75 -27.29
N LEU A 10 2.03 1.04 -25.99
CA LEU A 10 2.32 0.08 -24.94
C LEU A 10 1.05 -0.64 -24.51
N LYS A 11 1.10 -1.98 -24.52
CA LYS A 11 0.04 -2.83 -23.99
C LYS A 11 0.57 -3.73 -22.88
N ILE A 12 -0.24 -3.93 -21.84
CA ILE A 12 -0.05 -5.00 -20.85
C ILE A 12 -1.29 -5.88 -20.88
N ASP A 13 -1.09 -7.19 -21.04
CA ASP A 13 -2.15 -8.21 -21.19
C ASP A 13 -3.15 -7.88 -22.30
N GLY A 14 -2.65 -7.30 -23.39
CA GLY A 14 -3.46 -6.87 -24.53
C GLY A 14 -4.26 -5.59 -24.32
N VAL A 15 -4.27 -5.03 -23.10
CA VAL A 15 -4.89 -3.74 -22.77
C VAL A 15 -3.89 -2.63 -23.02
N LYS A 16 -4.32 -1.55 -23.68
CA LYS A 16 -3.50 -0.36 -23.89
C LYS A 16 -3.28 0.37 -22.56
N GLU A 17 -2.02 0.50 -22.18
CA GLU A 17 -1.58 1.19 -20.96
C GLU A 17 -1.10 2.61 -21.26
N ALA A 18 -0.38 2.79 -22.38
CA ALA A 18 0.12 4.09 -22.81
C ALA A 18 0.26 4.16 -24.34
N GLU A 19 0.34 5.37 -24.88
CA GLU A 19 0.75 5.59 -26.26
C GLU A 19 1.54 6.90 -26.36
N GLU A 20 2.45 6.96 -27.33
CA GLU A 20 3.21 8.16 -27.65
C GLU A 20 3.30 8.33 -29.16
N THR A 21 3.01 9.53 -29.65
CA THR A 21 3.17 9.86 -31.06
C THR A 21 4.42 10.70 -31.25
N VAL A 22 5.38 10.16 -32.01
CA VAL A 22 6.65 10.82 -32.32
C VAL A 22 6.68 11.25 -33.77
N THR A 23 7.29 12.41 -34.03
CA THR A 23 7.56 12.90 -35.40
C THR A 23 9.06 12.85 -35.63
N ILE A 24 9.48 12.01 -36.57
CA ILE A 24 10.88 11.73 -36.86
C ILE A 24 11.25 12.41 -38.16
N ALA A 25 12.34 13.19 -38.14
CA ALA A 25 12.87 13.81 -39.34
C ALA A 25 13.51 12.78 -40.29
N ALA A 26 13.69 13.17 -41.54
CA ALA A 26 14.22 12.28 -42.56
C ALA A 26 15.65 11.80 -42.21
N GLY A 27 15.80 10.48 -42.03
CA GLY A 27 17.11 9.87 -41.73
C GLY A 27 17.51 9.91 -40.26
N GLU A 28 16.65 10.40 -39.37
CA GLU A 28 16.86 10.37 -37.92
C GLU A 28 16.15 9.18 -37.27
N SER A 29 16.52 8.89 -36.02
CA SER A 29 15.85 7.93 -35.14
C SER A 29 15.59 8.59 -33.78
N GLN A 30 14.48 8.26 -33.15
CA GLN A 30 14.13 8.73 -31.80
C GLN A 30 13.91 7.54 -30.88
N GLU A 31 14.33 7.70 -29.62
CA GLU A 31 14.08 6.72 -28.56
C GLU A 31 12.79 7.09 -27.83
N VAL A 32 11.94 6.09 -27.58
CA VAL A 32 10.68 6.23 -26.83
C VAL A 32 10.74 5.30 -25.63
N SER A 33 10.44 5.83 -24.45
CA SER A 33 10.49 5.10 -23.19
C SER A 33 9.16 5.22 -22.45
N PHE A 34 8.60 4.08 -22.05
CA PHE A 34 7.40 4.03 -21.22
C PHE A 34 7.74 3.54 -19.81
N SER A 35 7.01 4.05 -18.82
CA SER A 35 7.04 3.53 -17.45
C SER A 35 5.65 3.00 -17.09
N ALA A 36 5.60 1.78 -16.54
CA ALA A 36 4.37 1.15 -16.06
C ALA A 36 4.64 0.45 -14.73
N THR A 37 3.63 0.37 -13.88
CA THR A 37 3.70 -0.27 -12.57
C THR A 37 2.48 -1.17 -12.37
N LYS A 38 2.70 -2.38 -11.84
CA LYS A 38 1.65 -3.31 -11.44
C LYS A 38 1.85 -3.66 -9.97
N GLU A 39 0.79 -3.51 -9.19
CA GLU A 39 0.80 -3.73 -7.74
C GLU A 39 0.33 -5.13 -7.35
N GLU A 40 -0.54 -5.71 -8.19
CA GLU A 40 -1.07 -7.05 -7.96
C GLU A 40 -0.03 -8.09 -8.37
N ALA A 41 0.11 -9.13 -7.54
CA ALA A 41 0.97 -10.25 -7.86
C ALA A 41 0.41 -11.04 -9.04
N GLY A 42 1.26 -11.34 -10.02
CA GLY A 42 0.85 -12.01 -11.24
C GLY A 42 1.88 -11.93 -12.35
N ASP A 43 1.65 -12.72 -13.40
CA ASP A 43 2.42 -12.67 -14.64
C ASP A 43 1.77 -11.71 -15.62
N TYR A 44 2.56 -10.78 -16.14
CA TYR A 44 2.11 -9.73 -17.06
C TYR A 44 2.83 -9.85 -18.39
N THR A 45 2.08 -9.82 -19.49
CA THR A 45 2.64 -9.80 -20.85
C THR A 45 2.69 -8.36 -21.35
N VAL A 46 3.88 -7.86 -21.65
CA VAL A 46 4.11 -6.53 -22.21
C VAL A 46 4.21 -6.62 -23.73
N ALA A 47 3.55 -5.74 -24.46
CA ALA A 47 3.67 -5.67 -25.92
C ALA A 47 3.83 -4.24 -26.42
N VAL A 48 4.77 -4.04 -27.35
CA VAL A 48 5.04 -2.77 -28.06
C VAL A 48 5.33 -3.08 -29.52
N ASP A 49 4.57 -2.47 -30.44
CA ASP A 49 4.77 -2.60 -31.90
C ASP A 49 4.94 -4.04 -32.41
N GLY A 50 4.21 -4.99 -31.81
CA GLY A 50 4.25 -6.41 -32.16
C GLY A 50 5.37 -7.22 -31.49
N TRP A 51 6.28 -6.57 -30.78
CA TRP A 51 7.23 -7.22 -29.88
C TRP A 51 6.56 -7.50 -28.54
N SER A 52 6.87 -8.65 -27.94
CA SER A 52 6.34 -9.04 -26.64
C SER A 52 7.43 -9.48 -25.67
N GLY A 53 7.27 -9.12 -24.41
CA GLY A 53 8.03 -9.61 -23.27
C GLY A 53 7.10 -9.93 -22.10
N SER A 54 7.65 -10.37 -20.97
CA SER A 54 6.86 -10.61 -19.76
C SER A 54 7.64 -10.28 -18.50
N PHE A 55 6.93 -9.96 -17.43
CA PHE A 55 7.48 -9.82 -16.08
C PHE A 55 6.48 -10.37 -15.06
N THR A 56 7.00 -10.82 -13.92
CA THR A 56 6.19 -11.35 -12.82
C THR A 56 6.27 -10.40 -11.63
N VAL A 57 5.12 -10.00 -11.10
CA VAL A 57 5.01 -9.30 -9.82
C VAL A 57 4.81 -10.34 -8.74
N VAL A 58 5.63 -10.30 -7.70
CA VAL A 58 5.57 -11.23 -6.58
C VAL A 58 4.95 -10.51 -5.39
N ALA A 59 4.00 -11.17 -4.71
CA ALA A 59 3.44 -10.65 -3.48
C ALA A 59 4.53 -10.52 -2.41
N PRO A 60 4.52 -9.47 -1.58
CA PRO A 60 5.42 -9.41 -0.43
C PRO A 60 5.14 -10.63 0.45
N GLU A 61 6.19 -11.35 0.87
CA GLU A 61 6.07 -12.33 1.94
C GLU A 61 5.60 -11.59 3.19
N GLU A 62 4.47 -12.02 3.77
CA GLU A 62 4.09 -11.60 5.11
C GLU A 62 5.17 -12.13 6.07
N GLU A 63 6.18 -11.32 6.35
CA GLU A 63 7.05 -11.56 7.48
C GLU A 63 6.15 -11.66 8.72
N GLU A 64 6.17 -12.81 9.39
CA GLU A 64 5.48 -13.01 10.66
C GLU A 64 6.06 -12.01 11.68
N VAL A 65 5.51 -10.80 11.72
CA VAL A 65 5.87 -9.83 12.74
C VAL A 65 5.54 -10.46 14.09
N PRO A 66 6.47 -10.49 15.06
CA PRO A 66 6.18 -11.05 16.37
C PRO A 66 4.97 -10.31 16.91
N THR A 67 3.85 -11.02 17.08
CA THR A 67 2.60 -10.46 17.58
C THR A 67 2.92 -9.75 18.90
N LYS A 68 2.87 -8.42 18.90
CA LYS A 68 3.08 -7.62 20.11
C LYS A 68 2.23 -8.24 21.23
N PRO A 69 2.79 -8.55 22.41
CA PRO A 69 2.01 -9.16 23.48
C PRO A 69 0.80 -8.27 23.75
N GLY A 70 -0.40 -8.84 23.58
CA GLY A 70 -1.66 -8.16 23.79
C GLY A 70 -1.73 -7.63 25.22
N VAL A 71 -2.25 -6.41 25.39
CA VAL A 71 -2.49 -5.82 26.71
C VAL A 71 -3.40 -6.75 27.52
N ASN A 72 -2.95 -7.15 28.71
CA ASN A 72 -3.71 -8.02 29.59
C ASN A 72 -4.87 -7.23 30.23
N TRP A 73 -6.01 -7.21 29.53
CA TRP A 73 -7.24 -6.52 29.92
C TRP A 73 -7.73 -6.90 31.33
N PRO A 74 -7.69 -8.18 31.75
CA PRO A 74 -8.00 -8.57 33.12
C PRO A 74 -7.16 -7.83 34.17
N VAL A 75 -5.86 -7.69 33.94
CA VAL A 75 -4.96 -6.96 34.87
C VAL A 75 -5.28 -5.47 34.87
N LEU A 76 -5.44 -4.85 33.69
CA LEU A 76 -5.75 -3.43 33.58
C LEU A 76 -7.10 -3.07 34.22
N GLY A 77 -8.13 -3.90 33.98
CA GLY A 77 -9.47 -3.73 34.54
C GLY A 77 -9.50 -3.92 36.06
N GLY A 78 -8.74 -4.88 36.59
CA GLY A 78 -8.61 -5.09 38.03
C GLY A 78 -8.00 -3.89 38.76
N VAL A 79 -6.96 -3.27 38.17
CA VAL A 79 -6.33 -2.08 38.73
C VAL A 79 -7.29 -0.89 38.75
N ILE A 80 -8.00 -0.62 37.65
CA ILE A 80 -8.95 0.50 37.56
C ILE A 80 -10.11 0.30 38.55
N GLY A 81 -10.71 -0.89 38.59
CA GLY A 81 -11.79 -1.22 39.52
C GLY A 81 -11.36 -1.08 40.98
N GLY A 82 -10.16 -1.56 41.33
CA GLY A 82 -9.60 -1.44 42.68
C GLY A 82 -9.43 0.02 43.12
N VAL A 83 -8.88 0.88 42.26
CA VAL A 83 -8.68 2.31 42.57
C VAL A 83 -10.02 3.02 42.82
N ILE A 84 -11.05 2.73 42.02
CA ILE A 84 -12.40 3.30 42.19
C ILE A 84 -12.99 2.86 43.53
N VAL A 85 -12.90 1.58 43.88
CA VAL A 85 -13.41 1.05 45.16
C VAL A 85 -12.70 1.71 46.35
N VAL A 86 -11.37 1.82 46.29
CA VAL A 86 -10.57 2.47 47.35
C VAL A 86 -10.93 3.95 47.49
N ALA A 87 -11.07 4.68 46.37
CA ALA A 87 -11.47 6.08 46.40
C ALA A 87 -12.88 6.27 46.98
N LEU A 88 -13.83 5.40 46.64
CA LEU A 88 -15.18 5.42 47.20
C LEU A 88 -15.20 5.08 48.69
N LEU A 89 -14.38 4.12 49.13
CA LEU A 89 -14.23 3.79 50.55
C LEU A 89 -13.61 4.95 51.33
N ILE A 90 -12.55 5.58 50.81
CA ILE A 90 -11.94 6.76 51.44
C ILE A 90 -12.94 7.91 51.51
N TYR A 91 -13.64 8.19 50.40
CA TYR A 91 -14.69 9.21 50.36
C TYR A 91 -15.77 8.91 51.40
N PHE A 92 -16.30 7.70 51.43
CA PHE A 92 -17.34 7.30 52.38
C PHE A 92 -16.86 7.40 53.82
N LEU A 93 -15.64 6.94 54.14
CA LEU A 93 -15.09 7.00 55.48
C LEU A 93 -14.80 8.44 55.95
N VAL A 94 -14.30 9.31 55.07
CA VAL A 94 -14.02 10.71 55.40
C VAL A 94 -15.30 11.53 55.47
N PHE A 95 -16.20 11.37 54.51
CA PHE A 95 -17.43 12.15 54.40
C PHE A 95 -18.46 11.73 55.46
N ARG A 96 -18.54 10.44 55.80
CA ARG A 96 -19.42 9.95 56.87
C ARG A 96 -18.90 10.31 58.28
N ARG A 97 -17.58 10.48 58.46
CA ARG A 97 -16.99 10.97 59.73
C ARG A 97 -17.15 12.47 59.95
N ARG A 98 -17.44 13.26 58.91
CA ARG A 98 -17.72 14.71 59.03
C ARG A 98 -19.17 15.05 59.35
N ALA A 99 -20.05 14.04 59.44
CA ALA A 99 -21.48 14.21 59.69
C ALA A 99 -21.89 13.98 61.17
N TYR A 100 -20.92 13.97 62.11
CA TYR A 100 -21.14 13.91 63.56
C TYR A 100 -20.32 14.99 64.27
#